data_AF-A0AAN7V2T0-F1
#
_entry.id   AF-A0AAN7V2T0-F1
#
_cell.length_a   1.000
_cell.length_b   1.000
_cell.length_c   1.000
_cell.angle_alpha   90.00
_cell.angle_beta   90.00
_cell.angle_gamma   90.00
#
_symmetry.space_group_name_H-M   'P 1'
#
loop_
_entity.id
_entity.type
_entity.pdbx_description
1 polymer ?
#
loop_
_entity_poly.entity_id
_entity_poly.type
_entity_poly.pdbx_seq_one_letter_code
_entity_poly.pdbx_strand_id
1 'polypeptide(L)'
;MHGWPHKEAVNILHALVPALKPNARVLISGYILPDNMDRAENLINAKLIREIDLQMMAVFNSRERTKDEFVALFAAADPRLRFSSTHQVPEDPKSCIFEAVWEP
;
A
#
# COMPACT_ATOMS: atom_id res chain seq x y z
N MET A 1 6.71 -0.87 -1.69
CA MET A 1 5.72 -1.17 -2.77
C MET A 1 5.48 0.04 -3.69
N HIS A 2 5.70 1.26 -3.21
CA HIS A 2 5.61 2.50 -3.99
C HIS A 2 6.68 2.72 -5.08
N GLY A 3 7.72 1.88 -5.18
CA GLY A 3 8.80 2.02 -6.18
C GLY A 3 8.60 1.16 -7.42
N TRP A 4 7.47 0.45 -7.51
CA TRP A 4 7.17 -0.46 -8.61
C TRP A 4 5.84 -0.06 -9.25
N PRO A 5 5.74 -0.02 -10.59
CA PRO A 5 4.48 0.13 -11.28
C PRO A 5 3.54 -1.04 -10.98
N HIS A 6 2.26 -0.90 -11.37
CA HIS A 6 1.21 -1.81 -10.94
C HIS A 6 1.49 -3.27 -11.31
N LYS A 7 1.96 -3.53 -12.54
CA LYS A 7 2.20 -4.90 -13.02
C LYS A 7 3.31 -5.61 -12.24
N GLU A 8 4.41 -4.89 -12.00
CA GLU A 8 5.57 -5.38 -11.24
C GLU A 8 5.18 -5.64 -9.79
N ALA A 9 4.34 -4.77 -9.21
CA ALA A 9 3.79 -4.94 -7.88
C ALA A 9 2.96 -6.21 -7.71
N VAL A 10 2.07 -6.47 -8.67
CA VAL A 10 1.28 -7.70 -8.72
C VAL A 10 2.19 -8.91 -8.81
N ASN A 11 3.19 -8.89 -9.69
CA ASN A 11 4.13 -10.00 -9.86
C ASN A 11 4.94 -10.30 -8.59
N ILE A 12 5.41 -9.26 -7.89
CA ILE A 12 6.14 -9.43 -6.62
C ILE A 12 5.27 -10.13 -5.58
N LEU A 13 4.01 -9.68 -5.41
CA LEU A 13 3.09 -10.29 -4.45
C LEU A 13 2.69 -11.71 -4.86
N HIS A 14 2.42 -11.94 -6.15
CA HIS A 14 2.09 -13.25 -6.68
C HIS A 14 3.21 -14.27 -6.45
N ALA A 15 4.47 -13.84 -6.58
CA ALA A 15 5.64 -14.69 -6.33
C ALA A 15 5.75 -15.17 -4.86
N LEU A 16 5.06 -14.53 -3.91
CA LEU A 16 5.00 -14.99 -2.53
C LEU A 16 4.06 -16.19 -2.36
N VAL A 17 3.00 -16.27 -3.17
CA VAL A 17 1.89 -17.22 -3.03
C VAL A 17 2.34 -18.68 -2.88
N PRO A 18 3.27 -19.22 -3.69
CA PRO A 18 3.67 -20.62 -3.57
C PRO A 18 4.31 -20.99 -2.22
N ALA A 19 4.81 -19.99 -1.48
CA ALA A 19 5.43 -20.19 -0.17
C ALA A 19 4.48 -19.92 1.01
N LEU A 20 3.25 -19.43 0.75
CA LEU A 20 2.30 -19.09 1.80
C LEU A 20 1.69 -20.36 2.40
N LYS A 21 1.63 -20.39 3.73
CA LYS A 21 0.88 -21.39 4.50
C LYS A 21 -0.55 -20.90 4.72
N PRO A 22 -1.52 -21.78 5.01
CA PRO A 22 -2.86 -21.36 5.39
C PRO A 22 -2.82 -20.30 6.51
N ASN A 23 -3.56 -19.20 6.33
CA ASN A 23 -3.60 -18.04 7.23
C ASN A 23 -2.30 -17.24 7.32
N ALA A 24 -1.36 -17.39 6.38
CA ALA A 24 -0.18 -16.55 6.32
C ALA A 24 -0.57 -15.09 6.05
N ARG A 25 0.17 -14.16 6.66
CA ARG A 25 -0.06 -12.71 6.54
C ARG A 25 1.00 -12.10 5.64
N VAL A 26 0.57 -11.29 4.68
CA VAL A 26 1.44 -10.44 3.88
C VAL A 26 1.29 -9.01 4.39
N LEU A 27 2.40 -8.42 4.81
CA LEU A 27 2.46 -7.07 5.36
C LEU A 27 3.20 -6.16 4.40
N ILE A 28 2.57 -5.06 3.99
CA ILE A 28 3.19 -4.03 3.17
C ILE A 28 3.29 -2.76 4.01
N SER A 29 4.52 -2.29 4.23
CA SER A 29 4.76 -0.96 4.81
C SER A 29 4.76 0.11 3.72
N GLY A 30 4.09 1.22 3.96
CA GLY A 30 4.04 2.37 3.07
C GLY A 30 3.34 3.56 3.70
N TYR A 31 3.04 4.57 2.89
CA TYR A 31 2.21 5.69 3.30
C TYR A 31 0.77 5.45 2.89
N ILE A 32 -0.15 5.84 3.77
CA ILE A 32 -1.57 5.95 3.44
C ILE A 32 -1.86 7.41 3.11
N LEU A 33 -2.61 7.66 2.03
CA LEU A 33 -3.25 8.96 1.84
C LEU A 33 -4.42 9.05 2.83
N PRO A 34 -4.40 9.97 3.80
CA PRO A 34 -5.56 10.24 4.64
C PRO A 34 -6.74 10.75 3.79
N ASP A 35 -7.97 10.36 4.13
CA ASP A 35 -9.19 10.81 3.42
C ASP A 35 -9.47 12.32 3.61
N ASN A 36 -8.77 12.98 4.54
CA ASN A 36 -9.00 14.35 4.97
C ASN A 36 -7.85 15.30 4.62
N MET A 37 -7.12 15.02 3.53
CA MET A 37 -5.94 15.78 3.10
C MET A 37 -6.23 17.23 2.71
N ASP A 38 -7.48 17.54 2.41
CA ASP A 38 -7.91 18.89 2.02
C ASP A 38 -8.19 19.80 3.23
N ARG A 39 -8.17 19.24 4.45
CA ARG A 39 -8.36 20.02 5.67
C ARG A 39 -7.13 20.85 6.01
N ALA A 40 -7.35 22.05 6.51
CA ALA A 40 -6.29 23.02 6.81
C ALA A 40 -5.20 22.45 7.73
N GLU A 41 -5.59 21.67 8.72
CA GLU A 41 -4.70 20.99 9.67
C GLU A 41 -3.77 19.95 9.01
N ASN A 42 -4.11 19.46 7.81
CA ASN A 42 -3.36 18.40 7.11
C ASN A 42 -2.53 18.89 5.92
N LEU A 43 -2.58 20.18 5.57
CA LEU A 43 -1.97 20.69 4.34
C LEU A 43 -0.46 20.42 4.23
N ILE A 44 0.27 20.42 5.35
CA ILE A 44 1.71 20.10 5.37
C ILE A 44 1.95 18.62 5.07
N ASN A 45 1.17 17.71 5.66
CA ASN A 45 1.24 16.28 5.35
C ASN A 45 0.79 16.01 3.90
N ALA A 46 -0.22 16.75 3.42
CA ALA A 46 -0.69 16.70 2.04
C ALA A 46 0.39 17.10 1.04
N LYS A 47 1.10 18.20 1.33
CA LYS A 47 2.25 18.62 0.54
C LYS A 47 3.34 17.55 0.51
N LEU A 48 3.71 17.00 1.67
CA LEU A 48 4.75 15.97 1.76
C LEU A 48 4.41 14.72 0.94
N ILE A 49 3.19 14.17 1.09
CA ILE A 49 2.79 12.95 0.36
C ILE A 49 2.75 13.21 -1.14
N ARG A 50 2.30 14.39 -1.58
CA ARG A 50 2.34 14.78 -3.00
C ARG A 50 3.76 14.94 -3.53
N GLU A 51 4.68 15.49 -2.74
CA GLU A 51 6.10 15.57 -3.10
C GLU A 51 6.70 14.17 -3.28
N ILE A 52 6.40 13.24 -2.37
CA ILE A 52 6.85 11.85 -2.48
C ILE A 52 6.27 11.17 -3.73
N ASP A 53 4.99 11.37 -4.01
CA ASP A 53 4.35 10.80 -5.21
C ASP A 53 5.01 11.32 -6.50
N LEU A 54 5.30 12.62 -6.58
CA LEU A 54 6.05 13.21 -7.70
C LEU A 54 7.47 12.63 -7.82
N GLN A 55 8.15 12.39 -6.70
CA GLN A 55 9.46 11.73 -6.70
C GLN A 55 9.36 10.28 -7.20
N MET A 56 8.36 9.52 -6.76
CA MET A 56 8.13 8.14 -7.21
C MET A 56 7.84 8.09 -8.72
N MET A 57 7.06 9.04 -9.23
CA MET A 57 6.80 9.20 -10.65
C MET A 57 8.09 9.51 -11.42
N ALA A 58 8.84 10.52 -10.98
CA ALA A 58 10.02 11.00 -11.70
C ALA A 58 11.16 9.97 -11.77
N VAL A 59 11.37 9.19 -10.70
CA VAL A 59 12.53 8.29 -10.59
C VAL A 59 12.18 6.85 -11.00
N PHE A 60 10.95 6.39 -10.72
CA PHE A 60 10.58 4.99 -10.88
C PHE A 60 9.40 4.76 -11.84
N ASN A 61 8.82 5.83 -12.41
CA ASN A 61 7.56 5.78 -13.14
C ASN A 61 6.47 5.05 -12.34
N SER A 62 6.46 5.32 -11.04
CA SER A 62 5.60 4.68 -10.04
C SER A 62 4.77 5.74 -9.31
N ARG A 63 3.97 5.30 -8.34
CA ARG A 63 3.06 6.15 -7.56
C ARG A 63 2.84 5.63 -6.15
N GLU A 64 2.48 6.54 -5.28
CA GLU A 64 1.82 6.20 -4.02
C GLU A 64 0.42 5.62 -4.29
N ARG A 65 -0.10 4.87 -3.32
CA ARG A 65 -1.36 4.13 -3.46
C ARG A 65 -2.28 4.42 -2.29
N THR A 66 -3.56 4.57 -2.61
CA THR A 66 -4.62 4.64 -1.61
C THR A 66 -4.86 3.27 -0.98
N LYS A 67 -5.60 3.24 0.13
CA LYS A 67 -6.02 1.97 0.77
C LYS A 67 -6.75 1.05 -0.22
N ASP A 68 -7.71 1.59 -0.96
CA ASP A 68 -8.50 0.79 -1.91
C ASP A 68 -7.65 0.22 -3.05
N GLU A 69 -6.60 0.95 -3.45
CA GLU A 69 -5.65 0.46 -4.43
C GLU A 69 -4.74 -0.63 -3.88
N PHE A 70 -4.42 -0.62 -2.58
CA PHE A 70 -3.77 -1.75 -1.93
C PHE A 70 -4.70 -2.97 -1.84
N VAL A 71 -5.98 -2.78 -1.53
CA VAL A 71 -6.99 -3.86 -1.55
C VAL A 71 -7.04 -4.50 -2.94
N ALA A 72 -7.16 -3.68 -3.99
CA ALA A 72 -7.17 -4.14 -5.37
C ALA A 72 -5.85 -4.82 -5.76
N LEU A 73 -4.71 -4.32 -5.28
CA LEU A 73 -3.40 -4.89 -5.56
C LEU A 73 -3.24 -6.30 -4.98
N PHE A 74 -3.67 -6.53 -3.73
CA PHE A 74 -3.66 -7.87 -3.14
C PHE A 74 -4.54 -8.84 -3.93
N ALA A 75 -5.77 -8.44 -4.24
CA ALA A 75 -6.70 -9.27 -5.00
C ALA A 75 -6.21 -9.59 -6.42
N ALA A 76 -5.53 -8.65 -7.07
CA ALA A 76 -4.92 -8.85 -8.38
C ALA A 76 -3.74 -9.83 -8.35
N ALA A 77 -3.00 -9.90 -7.24
CA ALA A 77 -1.90 -10.84 -7.06
C ALA A 77 -2.40 -12.28 -6.83
N ASP A 78 -3.39 -12.45 -5.98
CA ASP A 78 -4.13 -13.70 -5.80
C ASP A 78 -5.47 -13.40 -5.12
N PRO A 79 -6.62 -13.88 -5.62
CA PRO A 79 -7.93 -13.62 -5.01
C PRO A 79 -8.08 -14.17 -3.57
N ARG A 80 -7.18 -15.07 -3.14
CA ARG A 80 -7.10 -15.61 -1.78
C ARG A 80 -6.34 -14.71 -0.82
N LEU A 81 -5.59 -13.71 -1.30
CA LEU A 81 -5.01 -12.66 -0.48
C LEU A 81 -6.11 -11.65 -0.13
N ARG A 82 -6.87 -11.93 0.94
CA ARG A 82 -7.92 -11.05 1.42
C ARG A 82 -7.35 -9.93 2.26
N PHE A 83 -7.68 -8.70 1.91
CA PHE A 83 -7.34 -7.56 2.74
C PHE A 83 -7.96 -7.69 4.13
N SER A 84 -7.16 -7.48 5.17
CA SER A 84 -7.52 -7.65 6.58
C SER A 84 -7.67 -6.30 7.27
N SER A 85 -6.58 -5.53 7.37
CA SER A 85 -6.59 -4.27 8.11
C SER A 85 -5.45 -3.32 7.69
N THR A 86 -5.57 -2.07 8.13
CA THR A 86 -4.50 -1.07 8.13
C THR A 86 -4.06 -0.79 9.57
N HIS A 87 -2.76 -0.69 9.80
CA HIS A 87 -2.19 -0.32 11.10
C HIS A 87 -1.40 0.97 10.93
N GLN A 88 -1.92 2.08 11.46
CA GLN A 88 -1.27 3.38 11.45
C GLN A 88 -0.53 3.61 12.78
N VAL A 89 0.62 4.28 12.71
CA VAL A 89 1.36 4.68 13.91
C VAL A 89 0.70 5.95 14.49
N PRO A 90 0.27 5.99 15.76
CA PRO A 90 -0.37 7.18 16.34
C PRO A 90 0.48 8.45 16.24
N GLU A 91 1.79 8.31 16.44
CA GLU A 91 2.77 9.40 16.36
C GLU A 91 3.07 9.82 14.91
N ASP A 92 2.80 8.94 13.94
CA ASP A 92 2.98 9.21 12.53
C ASP A 92 1.83 8.62 11.68
N PRO A 93 0.66 9.27 11.65
CA PRO A 93 -0.57 8.69 11.08
C PRO A 93 -0.49 8.46 9.56
N LYS A 94 0.51 9.04 8.88
CA LYS A 94 0.76 8.77 7.45
C LYS A 94 1.48 7.44 7.23
N SER A 95 2.31 6.98 8.16
CA SER A 95 2.95 5.66 8.11
C SER A 95 1.93 4.57 8.41
N CYS A 96 1.82 3.60 7.51
CA CYS A 96 0.80 2.56 7.57
C CYS A 96 1.35 1.19 7.16
N ILE A 97 0.94 0.15 7.88
CA ILE A 97 1.08 -1.24 7.46
C ILE A 97 -0.26 -1.71 6.90
N PHE A 98 -0.25 -2.15 5.65
CA PHE A 98 -1.38 -2.81 4.99
C PHE A 98 -1.22 -4.31 5.12
N GLU A 99 -2.26 -4.97 5.59
CA GLU A 99 -2.26 -6.40 5.86
C GLU A 99 -3.25 -7.14 4.96
N ALA A 100 -2.78 -8.24 4.36
CA ALA A 100 -3.64 -9.25 3.76
C ALA A 100 -3.37 -10.63 4.37
N VAL A 101 -4.41 -11.45 4.48
CA VAL A 101 -4.34 -12.84 4.92
C VAL A 101 -4.58 -13.73 3.70
N TRP A 102 -3.78 -14.78 3.57
CA TRP A 102 -3.97 -15.79 2.53
C TRP A 102 -4.87 -16.92 3.04
N GLU A 103 -6.03 -17.07 2.41
CA GLU A 103 -7.05 -18.06 2.73
C GLU A 103 -7.20 -19.07 1.57
N PRO A 104 -6.66 -20.31 1.69
CA PRO A 104 -6.64 -21.30 0.61
C PRO A 104 -8.00 -21.73 0.09
#